data_AF-A0A656JJ57-F1
#
_entry.id   AF-A0A656JJ57-F1
#
_cell.length_a   1.000
_cell.length_b   1.000
_cell.length_c   1.000
_cell.angle_alpha   90.00
_cell.angle_beta   90.00
_cell.angle_gamma   90.00
#
_symmetry.space_group_name_H-M   'P 1'
#
loop_
_entity.id
_entity.type
_entity.pdbx_description
1 polymer ?
#
loop_
_entity_poly.entity_id
_entity_poly.type
_entity_poly.pdbx_seq_one_letter_code
_entity_poly.pdbx_strand_id
1 'polypeptide(L)'
;MSLTAAFLEEMRLRLSDKDVDVLPPEGKLYDGLEPSRVSLVGCLGAAPDPAYTGLQPPNSIGIVLLVSPDEEGCIKCELSGQFDVVHRYTPELRSVVENLVLDAGSPKRAQTLPLAFKRYTVSFSSILLDLDPRKPNEWISGQAAISKVLTIEQQRWLSDPRVMRRCHTNGNGNARFGFNWSDTAVADQASLNRTVLEQIASDRTAILNYTVNLRARLRPTPSAFGTNAHGSFLLEVFLENQTTTEYARAFGVDSPYLLDARLVTRLVAGQNYKVPHRLQPEEYRYRDDDGLPGYGISCAVVEVAEKLFMTDGMPTSAQPRVDAPSPAEVGMDYAPSYEMLARDPLLVCDSFLRTQERYLDEWALRINTLESAGLMADRDVAIADRLAFQEETSRIRDGVELLRNHDDLRRCFQWMNEAMGAAIKVQGKRFTGWHLFQLGFILSQIRSIYERHATSAEIRGSMETADVLWFATGGGKTEAYLGIISMALLYGRLKGRDFGTTAWLRFPLRMLSVQQFQRLSYVLAQTNMLRQRERLGGWPFTIGY
;
A
#
# COMPACT_ATOMS: atom_id res chain seq x y z
N MET A 1 -7.47 18.24 8.42
CA MET A 1 -6.03 18.55 8.50
C MET A 1 -5.40 17.95 7.27
N SER A 2 -4.83 18.76 6.38
CA SER A 2 -3.94 18.26 5.34
C SER A 2 -2.63 17.79 6.00
N LEU A 3 -2.10 16.65 5.56
CA LEU A 3 -0.75 16.24 5.94
C LEU A 3 0.23 17.20 5.26
N THR A 4 1.15 17.80 6.02
CA THR A 4 2.18 18.69 5.47
C THR A 4 3.38 17.87 5.00
N ALA A 5 4.16 18.40 4.04
CA ALA A 5 5.40 17.76 3.61
C ALA A 5 6.36 17.55 4.80
N ALA A 6 6.44 18.51 5.72
CA ALA A 6 7.24 18.40 6.93
C ALA A 6 6.79 17.23 7.85
N PHE A 7 5.48 17.01 7.99
CA PHE A 7 4.98 15.87 8.75
C PHE A 7 5.32 14.55 8.09
N LEU A 8 5.20 14.46 6.76
CA LEU A 8 5.54 13.25 6.02
C LEU A 8 7.04 12.93 6.12
N GLU A 9 7.91 13.94 6.06
CA GLU A 9 9.34 13.74 6.23
C GLU A 9 9.69 13.28 7.66
N GLU A 10 9.13 13.92 8.68
CA GLU A 10 9.29 13.48 10.08
C GLU A 10 8.79 12.04 10.28
N MET A 11 7.66 11.68 9.65
CA MET A 11 7.12 10.32 9.71
C MET A 11 8.05 9.32 9.02
N ARG A 12 8.61 9.66 7.85
CA ARG A 12 9.60 8.84 7.15
C ARG A 12 10.83 8.59 8.01
N LEU A 13 11.39 9.66 8.60
CA LEU A 13 12.54 9.60 9.49
C LEU A 13 12.29 8.69 10.69
N ARG A 14 11.14 8.85 11.36
CA ARG A 14 10.78 7.96 12.48
C ARG A 14 10.58 6.52 12.05
N LEU A 15 9.97 6.27 10.89
CA LEU A 15 9.79 4.92 10.37
C LEU A 15 11.11 4.27 9.94
N SER A 16 12.13 5.05 9.56
CA SER A 16 13.48 4.57 9.32
C SER A 16 14.37 4.59 10.57
N ASP A 17 13.80 4.91 11.74
CA ASP A 17 14.48 5.05 13.03
C ASP A 17 15.66 6.05 12.97
N LYS A 18 15.39 7.23 12.43
CA LYS A 18 16.32 8.37 12.35
C LYS A 18 15.64 9.67 12.80
N ASP A 19 16.46 10.62 13.23
CA ASP A 19 16.04 12.01 13.48
C ASP A 19 16.59 12.98 12.41
N VAL A 20 17.51 12.49 11.55
CA VAL A 20 18.16 13.21 10.46
C VAL A 20 18.36 12.26 9.27
N ASP A 21 18.32 12.77 8.04
CA ASP A 21 18.38 11.91 6.84
C ASP A 21 19.71 11.13 6.72
N VAL A 22 20.80 11.83 6.99
CA VAL A 22 22.16 11.28 7.04
C VAL A 22 22.62 11.31 8.48
N LEU A 23 22.93 10.14 9.04
CA LEU A 23 23.48 10.06 10.40
C LEU A 23 24.82 10.80 10.47
N PRO A 24 25.13 11.42 11.62
CA PRO A 24 26.41 12.10 11.76
C PRO A 24 27.56 11.08 11.64
N PRO A 25 28.78 11.52 11.31
CA PRO A 25 29.88 10.61 11.02
C PRO A 25 30.14 9.60 12.14
N GLU A 26 29.97 9.99 13.40
CA GLU A 26 30.10 9.11 14.57
C GLU A 26 29.07 7.99 14.62
N GLY A 27 27.98 8.03 13.86
CA GLY A 27 26.91 7.02 13.83
C GLY A 27 25.93 7.10 15.01
N LYS A 28 24.87 6.30 14.96
CA LYS A 28 23.86 6.16 16.02
C LYS A 28 24.11 4.87 16.79
N LEU A 29 24.27 4.96 18.11
CA LEU A 29 24.48 3.81 19.01
C LEU A 29 23.14 3.20 19.45
N TYR A 30 23.12 1.89 19.60
CA TYR A 30 21.98 1.11 20.06
C TYR A 30 22.42 0.13 21.14
N ASP A 31 21.84 0.23 22.33
CA ASP A 31 22.04 -0.72 23.41
C ASP A 31 20.80 -1.62 23.55
N GLY A 32 21.00 -2.93 23.59
CA GLY A 32 19.94 -3.93 23.79
C GLY A 32 19.03 -4.19 22.57
N LEU A 33 19.18 -3.45 21.47
CA LEU A 33 18.26 -3.49 20.33
C LEU A 33 19.00 -3.53 18.99
N GLU A 34 18.60 -4.44 18.11
CA GLU A 34 19.11 -4.50 16.74
C GLU A 34 18.36 -3.49 15.85
N PRO A 35 19.05 -2.59 15.12
CA PRO A 35 18.41 -1.52 14.35
C PRO A 35 17.40 -2.02 13.29
N SER A 36 17.62 -3.20 12.72
CA SER A 36 16.72 -3.83 11.74
C SER A 36 15.32 -4.14 12.30
N ARG A 37 15.17 -4.21 13.63
CA ARG A 37 13.87 -4.48 14.29
C ARG A 37 12.98 -3.24 14.44
N VAL A 38 13.56 -2.05 14.26
CA VAL A 38 12.84 -0.77 14.39
C VAL A 38 12.81 0.05 13.11
N SER A 39 13.70 -0.22 12.14
CA SER A 39 13.63 0.37 10.81
C SER A 39 12.58 -0.37 9.96
N LEU A 40 11.47 0.31 9.67
CA LEU A 40 10.29 -0.26 9.00
C LEU A 40 10.23 0.03 7.49
N VAL A 41 10.98 1.01 7.01
CA VAL A 41 10.99 1.43 5.59
C VAL A 41 12.39 1.44 5.01
N GLY A 42 12.49 1.20 3.70
CA GLY A 42 13.77 1.26 2.96
C GLY A 42 14.78 0.18 3.34
N CYS A 43 14.35 -0.96 3.89
CA CYS A 43 15.26 -2.03 4.31
C CYS A 43 15.49 -3.05 3.19
N LEU A 44 16.76 -3.38 2.92
CA LEU A 44 17.20 -4.44 2.04
C LEU A 44 17.79 -5.59 2.83
N GLY A 45 17.23 -6.78 2.64
CA GLY A 45 17.70 -8.02 3.22
C GLY A 45 19.13 -8.38 2.83
N ALA A 46 19.66 -9.42 3.48
CA ALA A 46 20.92 -10.06 3.09
C ALA A 46 20.82 -10.70 1.69
N ALA A 47 21.97 -11.10 1.12
CA ALA A 47 21.98 -11.94 -0.06
C ALA A 47 21.11 -13.20 0.16
N PRO A 48 20.21 -13.56 -0.78
CA PRO A 48 19.35 -14.71 -0.62
C PRO A 48 20.18 -15.99 -0.45
N ASP A 49 19.79 -16.80 0.53
CA ASP A 49 20.33 -18.14 0.71
C ASP A 49 19.66 -19.09 -0.30
N PRO A 50 20.38 -19.59 -1.33
CA PRO A 50 19.78 -20.45 -2.34
C PRO A 50 19.35 -21.83 -1.78
N ALA A 51 19.85 -22.23 -0.60
CA ALA A 51 19.45 -23.47 0.05
C ALA A 51 18.16 -23.31 0.88
N TYR A 52 17.74 -22.08 1.18
CA TYR A 52 16.54 -21.81 1.96
C TYR A 52 15.30 -21.66 1.08
N THR A 53 14.31 -22.50 1.32
CA THR A 53 13.07 -22.58 0.51
C THR A 53 11.92 -21.69 1.00
N GLY A 54 12.08 -21.05 2.16
CA GLY A 54 11.08 -20.15 2.72
C GLY A 54 11.13 -18.75 2.10
N LEU A 55 10.22 -17.88 2.57
CA LEU A 55 10.22 -16.47 2.19
C LEU A 55 11.48 -15.77 2.71
N GLN A 56 12.15 -15.04 1.82
CA GLN A 56 13.32 -14.25 2.14
C GLN A 56 13.03 -12.77 1.86
N PRO A 57 13.55 -11.85 2.68
CA PRO A 57 13.40 -10.43 2.43
C PRO A 57 14.06 -10.05 1.08
N PRO A 58 13.52 -9.07 0.34
CA PRO A 58 14.16 -8.58 -0.87
C PRO A 58 15.52 -7.98 -0.54
N ASN A 59 16.54 -8.32 -1.32
CA ASN A 59 17.91 -7.83 -1.13
C ASN A 59 18.24 -6.65 -2.06
N SER A 60 17.27 -6.14 -2.82
CA SER A 60 17.47 -5.03 -3.73
C SER A 60 16.27 -4.09 -3.82
N ILE A 61 16.58 -2.82 -4.08
CA ILE A 61 15.63 -1.82 -4.60
C ILE A 61 16.02 -1.51 -6.04
N GLY A 62 15.04 -1.14 -6.86
CA GLY A 62 15.33 -0.80 -8.24
C GLY A 62 14.36 0.20 -8.87
N ILE A 63 14.85 0.83 -9.93
CA ILE A 63 14.13 1.76 -10.79
C ILE A 63 14.09 1.17 -12.20
N VAL A 64 12.91 1.15 -12.81
CA VAL A 64 12.72 0.79 -14.22
C VAL A 64 12.15 1.98 -14.97
N LEU A 65 12.92 2.50 -15.92
CA LEU A 65 12.57 3.66 -16.74
C LEU A 65 12.36 3.23 -18.20
N LEU A 66 11.45 3.88 -18.91
CA LEU A 66 11.37 3.77 -20.37
C LEU A 66 12.28 4.84 -20.98
N VAL A 67 13.28 4.42 -21.75
CA VAL A 67 14.31 5.32 -22.29
C VAL A 67 14.63 5.03 -23.76
N SER A 68 15.11 6.02 -24.50
CA SER A 68 15.71 5.85 -25.82
C SER A 68 17.12 6.44 -25.86
N PRO A 69 17.98 5.99 -26.80
CA PRO A 69 19.28 6.61 -27.02
C PRO A 69 19.16 8.09 -27.41
N ASP A 70 20.17 8.88 -27.10
CA ASP A 70 20.29 10.26 -27.61
C ASP A 70 20.72 10.29 -29.09
N GLU A 71 20.98 11.50 -29.61
CA GLU A 71 21.44 11.71 -30.99
C GLU A 71 22.77 11.01 -31.29
N GLU A 72 23.61 10.76 -30.27
CA GLU A 72 24.87 10.03 -30.38
C GLU A 72 24.70 8.51 -30.19
N GLY A 73 23.47 8.03 -29.99
CA GLY A 73 23.15 6.62 -29.78
C GLY A 73 23.55 6.09 -28.40
N CYS A 74 23.75 6.98 -27.42
CA CYS A 74 24.20 6.66 -26.07
C CYS A 74 23.03 6.61 -25.07
N ILE A 75 23.12 5.71 -24.09
CA ILE A 75 22.29 5.72 -22.88
C ILE A 75 23.21 5.61 -21.67
N LYS A 76 23.29 6.67 -20.88
CA LYS A 76 24.18 6.74 -19.71
C LYS A 76 23.39 7.19 -18.50
N CYS A 77 23.60 6.53 -17.38
CA CYS A 77 23.02 6.97 -16.11
C CYS A 77 24.09 7.18 -15.06
N GLU A 78 23.90 8.22 -14.27
CA GLU A 78 24.70 8.52 -13.08
C GLU A 78 23.90 8.09 -11.85
N LEU A 79 24.52 7.26 -11.01
CA LEU A 79 23.92 6.72 -9.80
C LEU A 79 24.47 7.43 -8.57
N SER A 80 23.55 7.83 -7.69
CA SER A 80 23.83 8.37 -6.37
C SER A 80 22.85 7.75 -5.36
N GLY A 81 23.10 7.95 -4.08
CA GLY A 81 22.19 7.43 -3.07
C GLY A 81 22.83 7.27 -1.71
N GLN A 82 22.12 6.56 -0.86
CA GLN A 82 22.59 6.22 0.47
C GLN A 82 22.00 4.90 0.93
N PHE A 83 22.62 4.34 1.95
CA PHE A 83 22.07 3.27 2.75
C PHE A 83 22.81 3.27 4.08
N ASP A 84 22.21 2.68 5.10
CA ASP A 84 22.89 2.48 6.36
C ASP A 84 23.35 1.05 6.54
N VAL A 85 24.48 0.92 7.21
CA VAL A 85 25.03 -0.36 7.64
C VAL A 85 25.09 -0.42 9.16
N VAL A 86 25.12 -1.64 9.69
CA VAL A 86 25.19 -1.89 11.13
C VAL A 86 26.44 -2.68 11.47
N HIS A 87 27.17 -2.23 12.47
CA HIS A 87 28.23 -3.01 13.09
C HIS A 87 27.81 -3.43 14.49
N ARG A 88 28.14 -4.67 14.85
CA ARG A 88 28.21 -5.07 16.24
C ARG A 88 29.22 -4.19 16.96
N TYR A 89 28.88 -3.73 18.15
CA TYR A 89 29.68 -2.73 18.87
C TYR A 89 29.94 -3.19 20.30
N THR A 90 31.06 -2.75 20.87
CA THR A 90 31.36 -2.97 22.29
C THR A 90 30.49 -2.01 23.11
N PRO A 91 29.59 -2.52 23.97
CA PRO A 91 28.69 -1.71 24.77
C PRO A 91 29.45 -0.77 25.71
N GLU A 92 28.75 0.25 26.20
CA GLU A 92 29.25 1.06 27.31
C GLU A 92 29.51 0.19 28.54
N LEU A 93 30.58 0.48 29.28
CA LEU A 93 30.95 -0.25 30.50
C LEU A 93 29.79 -0.29 31.48
N ARG A 94 29.07 0.83 31.62
CA ARG A 94 27.86 0.92 32.44
C ARG A 94 26.82 -0.15 32.06
N SER A 95 26.56 -0.33 30.76
CA SER A 95 25.61 -1.34 30.26
C SER A 95 26.10 -2.76 30.58
N VAL A 96 27.41 -3.02 30.52
CA VAL A 96 27.98 -4.30 30.95
C VAL A 96 27.77 -4.53 32.45
N VAL A 97 28.07 -3.52 33.28
CA VAL A 97 27.93 -3.60 34.75
C VAL A 97 26.48 -3.83 35.17
N GLU A 98 25.52 -3.15 34.53
CA GLU A 98 24.09 -3.32 34.82
C GLU A 98 23.55 -4.71 34.42
N ASN A 99 24.21 -5.40 33.49
CA ASN A 99 23.80 -6.72 32.98
C ASN A 99 24.66 -7.88 33.52
N LEU A 100 25.42 -7.67 34.61
CA LEU A 100 26.26 -8.72 35.18
C LEU A 100 25.44 -9.88 35.73
N VAL A 101 25.85 -11.09 35.38
CA VAL A 101 25.32 -12.30 36.03
C VAL A 101 26.03 -12.47 37.36
N LEU A 102 25.28 -12.35 38.46
CA LEU A 102 25.81 -12.49 39.82
C LEU A 102 25.65 -13.91 40.36
N ASP A 103 26.52 -14.29 41.27
CA ASP A 103 26.45 -15.47 42.13
C ASP A 103 26.73 -15.04 43.57
N ALA A 104 25.79 -15.28 44.48
CA ALA A 104 25.84 -14.82 45.87
C ALA A 104 26.24 -13.32 46.05
N GLY A 105 25.82 -12.46 45.11
CA GLY A 105 26.10 -11.01 45.14
C GLY A 105 27.41 -10.58 44.48
N SER A 106 28.24 -11.52 43.99
CA SER A 106 29.48 -11.23 43.28
C SER A 106 29.36 -11.58 41.79
N PRO A 107 30.00 -10.86 40.85
CA PRO A 107 29.96 -11.20 39.43
C PRO A 107 30.56 -12.58 39.16
N LYS A 108 29.86 -13.43 38.39
CA LYS A 108 30.41 -14.69 37.89
C LYS A 108 31.64 -14.42 37.02
N ARG A 109 32.60 -15.34 37.04
CA ARG A 109 33.78 -15.25 36.17
C ARG A 109 33.39 -15.29 34.68
N ALA A 110 32.50 -16.19 34.27
CA ALA A 110 32.02 -16.23 32.90
C ALA A 110 30.85 -15.27 32.71
N GLN A 111 31.00 -14.30 31.83
CA GLN A 111 29.97 -13.32 31.46
C GLN A 111 29.73 -13.36 29.95
N THR A 112 28.60 -12.80 29.51
CA THR A 112 28.29 -12.62 28.09
C THR A 112 28.16 -11.13 27.80
N LEU A 113 28.81 -10.66 26.74
CA LEU A 113 28.75 -9.26 26.34
C LEU A 113 27.30 -8.89 25.94
N PRO A 114 26.70 -7.85 26.55
CA PRO A 114 25.36 -7.38 26.18
C PRO A 114 25.23 -7.02 24.70
N LEU A 115 23.97 -6.94 24.23
CA LEU A 115 23.69 -6.55 22.87
C LEU A 115 24.00 -5.06 22.66
N ALA A 116 24.89 -4.71 21.74
CA ALA A 116 25.08 -3.34 21.28
C ALA A 116 25.44 -3.28 19.80
N PHE A 117 24.92 -2.27 19.11
CA PHE A 117 25.12 -2.03 17.69
C PHE A 117 25.37 -0.56 17.43
N LYS A 118 26.00 -0.28 16.30
CA LYS A 118 26.20 1.08 15.81
C LYS A 118 25.85 1.15 14.34
N ARG A 119 24.98 2.09 14.00
CA ARG A 119 24.47 2.33 12.65
C ARG A 119 25.18 3.51 12.04
N TYR A 120 25.58 3.38 10.78
CA TYR A 120 26.27 4.41 10.01
C TYR A 120 25.58 4.61 8.68
N THR A 121 25.43 5.85 8.22
CA THR A 121 25.00 6.14 6.85
C THR A 121 26.20 6.15 5.92
N VAL A 122 26.10 5.40 4.84
CA VAL A 122 27.04 5.42 3.71
C VAL A 122 26.34 6.13 2.56
N SER A 123 26.93 7.23 2.09
CA SER A 123 26.45 7.98 0.93
C SER A 123 27.40 7.78 -0.24
N PHE A 124 26.86 7.68 -1.45
CA PHE A 124 27.63 7.59 -2.68
C PHE A 124 27.04 8.53 -3.73
N SER A 125 27.88 9.01 -4.63
CA SER A 125 27.48 9.92 -5.69
C SER A 125 28.31 9.70 -6.95
N SER A 126 27.74 10.09 -8.09
CA SER A 126 28.44 10.17 -9.36
C SER A 126 29.05 8.85 -9.88
N ILE A 127 28.36 7.73 -9.68
CA ILE A 127 28.76 6.44 -10.27
C ILE A 127 28.12 6.34 -11.66
N LEU A 128 28.92 6.58 -12.70
CA LEU A 128 28.48 6.53 -14.09
C LEU A 128 28.42 5.08 -14.61
N LEU A 129 27.28 4.70 -15.20
CA LEU A 129 27.11 3.47 -15.97
C LEU A 129 26.76 3.81 -17.42
N ASP A 130 27.49 3.22 -18.37
CA ASP A 130 27.34 3.42 -19.81
C ASP A 130 26.73 2.17 -20.44
N LEU A 131 25.49 2.28 -20.93
CA LEU A 131 24.72 1.15 -21.42
C LEU A 131 24.70 1.13 -22.95
N ASP A 132 25.17 0.02 -23.55
CA ASP A 132 25.17 -0.17 -24.99
C ASP A 132 23.80 -0.69 -25.49
N PRO A 133 23.02 0.10 -26.26
CA PRO A 133 21.74 -0.34 -26.81
C PRO A 133 21.86 -1.54 -27.75
N ARG A 134 23.06 -1.82 -28.28
CA ARG A 134 23.34 -2.97 -29.16
C ARG A 134 23.52 -4.27 -28.39
N LYS A 135 23.65 -4.21 -27.07
CA LYS A 135 23.81 -5.38 -26.19
C LYS A 135 22.71 -5.44 -25.13
N PRO A 136 21.43 -5.56 -25.54
CA PRO A 136 20.33 -5.63 -24.60
C PRO A 136 20.47 -6.87 -23.70
N ASN A 137 20.01 -6.72 -22.46
CA ASN A 137 20.08 -7.66 -21.34
C ASN A 137 21.47 -7.87 -20.71
N GLU A 138 22.52 -7.22 -21.21
CA GLU A 138 23.83 -7.21 -20.55
C GLU A 138 23.78 -6.38 -19.26
N TRP A 139 24.27 -6.96 -18.17
CA TRP A 139 24.41 -6.25 -16.90
C TRP A 139 25.73 -5.51 -16.84
N ILE A 140 25.67 -4.22 -16.56
CA ILE A 140 26.83 -3.39 -16.22
C ILE A 140 26.81 -3.15 -14.72
N SER A 141 27.96 -3.29 -14.09
CA SER A 141 28.09 -3.18 -12.64
C SER A 141 29.00 -2.01 -12.24
N GLY A 142 28.50 -1.18 -11.34
CA GLY A 142 29.24 -0.16 -10.59
C GLY A 142 29.87 -0.69 -9.31
N GLN A 143 29.96 -2.02 -9.12
CA GLN A 143 30.47 -2.64 -7.89
C GLN A 143 31.87 -2.17 -7.50
N ALA A 144 32.77 -2.00 -8.47
CA ALA A 144 34.12 -1.48 -8.20
C ALA A 144 34.10 -0.06 -7.63
N ALA A 145 33.19 0.81 -8.12
CA ALA A 145 33.08 2.19 -7.65
C ALA A 145 32.48 2.27 -6.24
N ILE A 146 31.36 1.58 -5.99
CA ILE A 146 30.75 1.54 -4.64
C ILE A 146 31.65 0.84 -3.62
N SER A 147 32.45 -0.15 -4.04
CA SER A 147 33.42 -0.81 -3.15
C SER A 147 34.51 0.15 -2.69
N LYS A 148 34.94 1.11 -3.52
CA LYS A 148 35.89 2.16 -3.11
C LYS A 148 35.29 3.08 -2.04
N VAL A 149 34.02 3.46 -2.19
CA VAL A 149 33.29 4.24 -1.18
C VAL A 149 33.25 3.50 0.15
N LEU A 150 32.84 2.23 0.13
CA LEU A 150 32.79 1.39 1.33
C LEU A 150 34.16 1.16 1.95
N THR A 151 35.22 1.04 1.15
CA THR A 151 36.59 0.85 1.67
C THR A 151 37.05 2.06 2.50
N ILE A 152 36.70 3.29 2.09
CA ILE A 152 37.03 4.51 2.84
C ILE A 152 36.36 4.49 4.22
N GLU A 153 35.06 4.17 4.27
CA GLU A 153 34.32 4.06 5.53
C GLU A 153 34.82 2.90 6.41
N GLN A 154 35.17 1.76 5.80
CA GLN A 154 35.75 0.62 6.51
C GLN A 154 37.05 0.98 7.22
N GLN A 155 37.96 1.73 6.59
CA GLN A 155 39.20 2.19 7.24
C GLN A 155 38.89 3.07 8.46
N ARG A 156 37.86 3.90 8.35
CA ARG A 156 37.40 4.74 9.45
C ARG A 156 36.83 3.91 10.60
N TRP A 157 35.95 2.95 10.34
CA TRP A 157 35.40 2.06 11.36
C TRP A 157 36.45 1.14 11.99
N LEU A 158 37.47 0.73 11.22
CA LEU A 158 38.58 -0.04 11.74
C LEU A 158 39.39 0.74 12.78
N SER A 159 39.47 2.07 12.68
CA SER A 159 40.14 2.90 13.69
C SER A 159 39.39 2.98 15.03
N ASP A 160 38.09 2.65 15.04
CA ASP A 160 37.27 2.66 16.25
C ASP A 160 37.49 1.35 17.04
N PRO A 161 38.04 1.41 18.27
CA PRO A 161 38.38 0.24 19.08
C PRO A 161 37.15 -0.51 19.59
N ARG A 162 35.94 0.08 19.49
CA ARG A 162 34.70 -0.54 19.95
C ARG A 162 33.96 -1.28 18.84
N VAL A 163 34.27 -1.03 17.56
CA VAL A 163 33.70 -1.81 16.45
C VAL A 163 34.14 -3.26 16.59
N MET A 164 33.18 -4.17 16.64
CA MET A 164 33.46 -5.59 16.84
C MET A 164 34.30 -6.15 15.69
N ARG A 165 35.33 -6.90 16.06
CA ARG A 165 36.17 -7.62 15.11
C ARG A 165 35.60 -9.01 14.80
N ARG A 166 36.21 -9.73 13.87
CA ARG A 166 35.80 -11.12 13.60
C ARG A 166 35.96 -11.93 14.89
N CYS A 167 34.88 -12.56 15.35
CA CYS A 167 34.82 -13.26 16.62
C CYS A 167 35.23 -14.74 16.47
N HIS A 168 35.54 -15.40 17.58
CA HIS A 168 35.50 -16.86 17.62
C HIS A 168 34.05 -17.34 17.41
N THR A 169 33.85 -18.40 16.63
CA THR A 169 32.51 -18.91 16.29
C THR A 169 32.24 -20.29 16.91
N ASN A 170 30.97 -20.65 17.03
CA ASN A 170 30.55 -22.02 17.34
C ASN A 170 30.46 -22.89 16.07
N GLY A 171 30.08 -24.17 16.21
CA GLY A 171 29.95 -25.11 15.08
C GLY A 171 28.91 -24.71 14.03
N ASN A 172 28.03 -23.75 14.34
CA ASN A 172 27.02 -23.20 13.43
C ASN A 172 27.45 -21.86 12.82
N GLY A 173 28.69 -21.41 13.05
CA GLY A 173 29.22 -20.14 12.54
C GLY A 173 28.83 -18.89 13.35
N ASN A 174 28.06 -19.02 14.44
CA ASN A 174 27.66 -17.86 15.25
C ASN A 174 28.82 -17.38 16.13
N ALA A 175 29.06 -16.06 16.13
CA ALA A 175 30.00 -15.41 17.03
C ALA A 175 29.71 -15.72 18.51
N ARG A 176 30.76 -15.95 19.28
CA ARG A 176 30.72 -16.17 20.72
C ARG A 176 31.05 -14.87 21.44
N PHE A 177 30.18 -14.44 22.35
CA PHE A 177 30.33 -13.20 23.13
C PHE A 177 30.69 -13.44 24.60
N GLY A 178 31.10 -14.67 24.95
CA GLY A 178 31.53 -15.01 26.29
C GLY A 178 32.91 -14.44 26.60
N PHE A 179 33.10 -13.87 27.79
CA PHE A 179 34.40 -13.40 28.28
C PHE A 179 34.55 -13.66 29.78
N ASN A 180 35.79 -13.69 30.24
CA ASN A 180 36.13 -13.83 31.66
C ASN A 180 36.19 -12.45 32.32
N TRP A 181 35.30 -12.23 33.29
CA TRP A 181 35.25 -11.05 34.14
C TRP A 181 36.39 -11.04 35.18
N SER A 182 37.00 -9.87 35.36
CA SER A 182 37.88 -9.52 36.48
C SER A 182 37.84 -8.00 36.71
N ASP A 183 38.04 -7.53 37.94
CA ASP A 183 37.97 -6.08 38.24
C ASP A 183 38.94 -5.24 37.40
N THR A 184 40.07 -5.83 36.97
CA THR A 184 41.05 -5.21 36.08
C THR A 184 40.61 -5.16 34.61
N ALA A 185 39.84 -6.15 34.15
CA ALA A 185 39.40 -6.27 32.76
C ALA A 185 38.34 -5.22 32.38
N VAL A 186 37.72 -4.60 33.39
CA VAL A 186 36.55 -3.71 33.27
C VAL A 186 36.69 -2.50 34.20
N ALA A 187 37.92 -2.15 34.56
CA ALA A 187 38.22 -0.96 35.37
C ALA A 187 37.76 0.34 34.68
N ASP A 188 37.87 0.39 33.36
CA ASP A 188 37.41 1.48 32.50
C ASP A 188 37.01 0.95 31.11
N GLN A 189 36.48 1.83 30.26
CA GLN A 189 36.05 1.46 28.90
C GLN A 189 37.21 0.95 28.04
N ALA A 190 38.42 1.47 28.20
CA ALA A 190 39.56 1.07 27.39
C ALA A 190 40.02 -0.35 27.74
N SER A 191 39.99 -0.70 29.03
CA SER A 191 40.23 -2.03 29.56
C SER A 191 39.18 -3.02 29.08
N LEU A 192 37.90 -2.63 29.07
CA LEU A 192 36.82 -3.45 28.49
C LEU A 192 37.04 -3.71 27.00
N ASN A 193 37.33 -2.68 26.21
CA ASN A 193 37.57 -2.82 24.77
C ASN A 193 38.76 -3.77 24.50
N ARG A 194 39.84 -3.65 25.29
CA ARG A 194 41.00 -4.54 25.19
C ARG A 194 40.64 -5.98 25.53
N THR A 195 39.88 -6.19 26.61
CA THR A 195 39.41 -7.52 27.03
C THR A 195 38.55 -8.19 25.95
N VAL A 196 37.62 -7.44 25.34
CA VAL A 196 36.81 -7.92 24.22
C VAL A 196 37.71 -8.30 23.03
N LEU A 197 38.65 -7.44 22.66
CA LEU A 197 39.57 -7.72 21.55
C LEU A 197 40.49 -8.93 21.81
N GLU A 198 40.84 -9.18 23.06
CA GLU A 198 41.73 -10.28 23.44
C GLU A 198 41.01 -11.63 23.56
N GLN A 199 39.79 -11.64 24.10
CA GLN A 199 39.08 -12.88 24.45
C GLN A 199 37.99 -13.28 23.45
N ILE A 200 37.39 -12.31 22.75
CA ILE A 200 36.25 -12.55 21.83
C ILE A 200 36.72 -12.59 20.37
N ALA A 201 37.67 -11.73 19.98
CA ALA A 201 38.11 -11.64 18.59
C ALA A 201 39.05 -12.78 18.20
N SER A 202 38.74 -13.44 17.08
CA SER A 202 39.62 -14.42 16.42
C SER A 202 40.59 -13.77 15.44
N ASP A 203 40.20 -12.67 14.80
CA ASP A 203 41.04 -11.83 13.95
C ASP A 203 40.80 -10.36 14.30
N ARG A 204 41.85 -9.71 14.83
CA ARG A 204 41.79 -8.33 15.34
C ARG A 204 41.79 -7.26 14.25
N THR A 205 42.09 -7.64 13.01
CA THR A 205 42.22 -6.75 11.86
C THR A 205 40.98 -6.72 10.97
N ALA A 206 40.10 -7.70 11.11
CA ALA A 206 38.89 -7.82 10.30
C ALA A 206 37.66 -7.20 10.98
N ILE A 207 36.88 -6.42 10.22
CA ILE A 207 35.52 -5.98 10.56
C ILE A 207 34.53 -6.54 9.52
N LEU A 208 33.23 -6.44 9.81
CA LEU A 208 32.17 -6.83 8.87
C LEU A 208 32.20 -5.93 7.63
N ASN A 209 32.56 -6.50 6.49
CA ASN A 209 32.51 -5.78 5.21
C ASN A 209 31.19 -6.07 4.48
N TYR A 210 30.48 -5.02 4.13
CA TYR A 210 29.28 -5.13 3.31
C TYR A 210 29.66 -5.23 1.84
N THR A 211 29.07 -6.20 1.14
CA THR A 211 29.19 -6.33 -0.32
C THR A 211 27.93 -5.74 -0.95
N VAL A 212 28.09 -4.61 -1.65
CA VAL A 212 26.99 -3.91 -2.31
C VAL A 212 27.28 -3.82 -3.79
N ASN A 213 26.24 -4.01 -4.61
CA ASN A 213 26.35 -3.90 -6.06
C ASN A 213 25.35 -2.86 -6.57
N LEU A 214 25.84 -1.96 -7.41
CA LEU A 214 25.01 -1.12 -8.26
C LEU A 214 25.05 -1.73 -9.64
N ARG A 215 23.91 -2.02 -10.25
CA ARG A 215 23.91 -2.56 -11.61
C ARG A 215 22.77 -2.00 -12.44
N ALA A 216 23.00 -1.91 -13.73
CA ALA A 216 21.98 -1.53 -14.68
C ALA A 216 22.03 -2.40 -15.93
N ARG A 217 20.89 -2.50 -16.61
CA ARG A 217 20.80 -3.09 -17.96
C ARG A 217 19.70 -2.42 -18.77
N LEU A 218 19.80 -2.56 -20.09
CA LEU A 218 18.70 -2.27 -21.01
C LEU A 218 17.96 -3.57 -21.32
N ARG A 219 16.65 -3.59 -21.12
CA ARG A 219 15.79 -4.70 -21.58
C ARG A 219 14.92 -4.22 -22.74
N PRO A 220 14.71 -5.04 -23.79
CA PRO A 220 13.79 -4.68 -24.85
C PRO A 220 12.39 -4.38 -24.30
N THR A 221 11.76 -3.34 -24.85
CA THR A 221 10.40 -2.95 -24.45
C THR A 221 9.41 -4.06 -24.82
N PRO A 222 8.52 -4.48 -23.91
CA PRO A 222 7.49 -5.48 -24.22
C PRO A 222 6.58 -5.02 -25.36
N SER A 223 6.15 -5.93 -26.23
CA SER A 223 5.23 -5.64 -27.33
C SER A 223 3.90 -5.02 -26.87
N ALA A 224 3.48 -5.29 -25.63
CA ALA A 224 2.29 -4.73 -25.01
C ALA A 224 2.32 -3.20 -24.82
N PHE A 225 3.46 -2.52 -25.00
CA PHE A 225 3.59 -1.07 -24.83
C PHE A 225 3.25 -0.29 -26.12
N GLY A 226 2.83 -0.98 -27.18
CA GLY A 226 2.41 -0.38 -28.45
C GLY A 226 3.58 0.04 -29.36
N THR A 227 3.23 0.45 -30.59
CA THR A 227 4.19 0.82 -31.65
C THR A 227 4.92 2.15 -31.38
N ASN A 228 4.39 3.00 -30.50
CA ASN A 228 5.02 4.30 -30.18
C ASN A 228 6.30 4.15 -29.33
N ALA A 229 6.61 2.96 -28.83
CA ALA A 229 7.82 2.65 -28.08
C ALA A 229 8.95 2.02 -28.94
N HIS A 230 8.82 1.99 -30.28
CA HIS A 230 9.87 1.48 -31.16
C HIS A 230 11.18 2.27 -30.98
N GLY A 231 12.28 1.56 -30.69
CA GLY A 231 13.59 2.17 -30.39
C GLY A 231 13.82 2.51 -28.91
N SER A 232 12.82 2.28 -28.05
CA SER A 232 12.95 2.46 -26.61
C SER A 232 13.29 1.15 -25.88
N PHE A 233 13.95 1.27 -24.74
CA PHE A 233 14.35 0.21 -23.83
C PHE A 233 13.79 0.46 -22.44
N LEU A 234 13.63 -0.62 -21.67
CA LEU A 234 13.47 -0.53 -20.23
C LEU A 234 14.85 -0.52 -19.58
N LEU A 235 15.27 0.64 -19.08
CA LEU A 235 16.46 0.78 -18.26
C LEU A 235 16.13 0.32 -16.85
N GLU A 236 16.67 -0.82 -16.44
CA GLU A 236 16.52 -1.36 -15.11
C GLU A 236 17.79 -1.07 -14.31
N VAL A 237 17.67 -0.37 -13.18
CA VAL A 237 18.78 0.03 -12.30
C VAL A 237 18.51 -0.50 -10.90
N PHE A 238 19.52 -1.09 -10.25
CA PHE A 238 19.38 -1.71 -8.94
C PHE A 238 20.50 -1.29 -7.98
N LEU A 239 20.13 -1.16 -6.71
CA LEU A 239 21.02 -1.23 -5.55
C LEU A 239 20.77 -2.57 -4.87
N GLU A 240 21.80 -3.41 -4.78
CA GLU A 240 21.72 -4.78 -4.27
C GLU A 240 22.64 -4.98 -3.08
N ASN A 241 22.12 -5.59 -2.02
CA ASN A 241 22.91 -6.15 -0.94
C ASN A 241 23.31 -7.60 -1.30
N GLN A 242 24.61 -7.82 -1.39
CA GLN A 242 25.23 -9.13 -1.64
C GLN A 242 25.95 -9.68 -0.40
N THR A 243 25.78 -9.04 0.76
CA THR A 243 26.32 -9.51 2.03
C THR A 243 25.54 -10.73 2.51
N THR A 244 26.21 -11.85 2.77
CA THR A 244 25.55 -13.07 3.26
C THR A 244 25.41 -13.07 4.78
N THR A 245 24.33 -13.67 5.28
CA THR A 245 24.13 -13.88 6.71
C THR A 245 25.22 -14.78 7.31
N GLU A 246 25.67 -15.80 6.58
CA GLU A 246 26.75 -16.69 7.01
C GLU A 246 28.05 -15.92 7.32
N TYR A 247 28.43 -14.99 6.44
CA TYR A 247 29.61 -14.17 6.65
C TYR A 247 29.44 -13.21 7.84
N ALA A 248 28.27 -12.58 7.96
CA ALA A 248 27.98 -11.58 8.99
C ALA A 248 27.88 -12.14 10.41
N ARG A 249 27.43 -13.40 10.56
CA ARG A 249 27.34 -14.10 11.86
C ARG A 249 28.67 -14.19 12.59
N ALA A 250 29.79 -14.26 11.88
CA ALA A 250 31.12 -14.24 12.48
C ALA A 250 31.47 -12.91 13.18
N PHE A 251 30.69 -11.85 12.93
CA PHE A 251 30.86 -10.52 13.52
C PHE A 251 29.71 -10.17 14.50
N GLY A 252 28.75 -11.08 14.72
CA GLY A 252 27.61 -10.81 15.61
C GLY A 252 26.48 -10.01 15.00
N VAL A 253 26.36 -10.01 13.67
CA VAL A 253 25.26 -9.36 12.97
C VAL A 253 24.43 -10.44 12.29
N ASP A 254 23.23 -10.68 12.82
CA ASP A 254 22.32 -11.72 12.29
C ASP A 254 21.55 -11.24 11.06
N SER A 255 21.27 -9.94 10.98
CA SER A 255 20.60 -9.31 9.84
C SER A 255 21.51 -8.26 9.21
N PRO A 256 22.45 -8.63 8.30
CA PRO A 256 23.33 -7.67 7.62
C PRO A 256 22.56 -6.90 6.55
N TYR A 257 21.49 -6.24 6.95
CA TYR A 257 20.58 -5.51 6.08
C TYR A 257 21.17 -4.14 5.77
N LEU A 258 20.84 -3.61 4.59
CA LEU A 258 21.01 -2.19 4.32
C LEU A 258 19.73 -1.48 4.76
N LEU A 259 19.83 -0.55 5.70
CA LEU A 259 18.66 0.17 6.24
C LEU A 259 18.52 1.54 5.56
N ASP A 260 17.31 2.09 5.49
CA ASP A 260 17.03 3.40 4.86
C ASP A 260 17.72 3.58 3.49
N ALA A 261 17.71 2.52 2.69
CA ALA A 261 18.33 2.47 1.38
C ALA A 261 17.55 3.34 0.37
N ARG A 262 18.29 4.18 -0.35
CA ARG A 262 17.78 5.09 -1.38
C ARG A 262 18.71 5.06 -2.58
N LEU A 263 18.12 4.91 -3.76
CA LEU A 263 18.81 5.00 -5.04
C LEU A 263 18.26 6.20 -5.81
N VAL A 264 19.18 7.01 -6.32
CA VAL A 264 18.92 8.15 -7.20
C VAL A 264 19.60 7.86 -8.54
N THR A 265 18.83 7.97 -9.62
CA THR A 265 19.29 7.72 -10.99
C THR A 265 19.07 8.98 -11.80
N ARG A 266 20.15 9.57 -12.29
CA ARG A 266 20.11 10.66 -13.27
C ARG A 266 20.39 10.10 -14.66
N LEU A 267 19.51 10.33 -15.62
CA LEU A 267 19.78 10.03 -17.02
C LEU A 267 20.63 11.15 -17.62
N VAL A 268 21.93 10.89 -17.84
CA VAL A 268 22.88 11.90 -18.35
C VAL A 268 23.01 11.87 -19.87
N ALA A 269 22.70 10.73 -20.50
CA ALA A 269 22.58 10.57 -21.94
C ALA A 269 21.34 9.71 -22.25
N GLY A 270 20.61 10.08 -23.30
CA GLY A 270 19.32 9.50 -23.67
C GLY A 270 18.11 10.37 -23.32
N GLN A 271 16.93 9.90 -23.76
CA GLN A 271 15.62 10.49 -23.44
C GLN A 271 14.82 9.52 -22.58
N ASN A 272 14.04 10.05 -21.62
CA ASN A 272 13.08 9.26 -20.84
C ASN A 272 11.65 9.53 -21.31
N TYR A 273 10.79 8.56 -21.09
CA TYR A 273 9.36 8.64 -21.36
C TYR A 273 8.59 8.10 -20.16
N LYS A 274 7.37 8.61 -19.96
CA LYS A 274 6.46 8.00 -18.99
C LYS A 274 6.19 6.55 -19.38
N VAL A 275 6.24 5.66 -18.40
CA VAL A 275 5.99 4.23 -18.56
C VAL A 275 4.47 3.99 -18.55
N PRO A 276 3.88 3.32 -19.55
CA PRO A 276 2.44 3.10 -19.61
C PRO A 276 1.98 2.19 -18.47
N HIS A 277 0.81 2.48 -17.88
CA HIS A 277 0.25 1.71 -16.77
C HIS A 277 -0.42 0.41 -17.26
N ARG A 278 -0.09 -0.75 -16.67
CA ARG A 278 -0.63 -2.06 -17.11
C ARG A 278 -2.11 -2.33 -16.76
N LEU A 279 -2.70 -1.57 -15.84
CA LEU A 279 -4.06 -1.83 -15.32
C LEU A 279 -5.12 -0.92 -15.93
N GLN A 280 -4.93 -0.42 -17.16
CA GLN A 280 -5.93 0.46 -17.77
C GLN A 280 -7.27 -0.27 -17.97
N PRO A 281 -8.40 0.30 -17.51
CA PRO A 281 -9.58 0.38 -18.35
C PRO A 281 -9.32 1.43 -19.45
N GLU A 282 -9.80 1.19 -20.67
CA GLU A 282 -9.76 2.11 -21.81
C GLU A 282 -10.67 3.35 -21.60
N GLU A 283 -10.70 3.93 -20.39
CA GLU A 283 -11.52 5.11 -20.12
C GLU A 283 -10.81 6.37 -20.63
N TYR A 284 -11.28 6.86 -21.78
CA TYR A 284 -10.92 8.12 -22.45
C TYR A 284 -10.87 9.35 -21.52
N ARG A 285 -11.53 9.27 -20.35
CA ARG A 285 -11.66 10.34 -19.36
C ARG A 285 -10.37 10.65 -18.58
N TYR A 286 -9.34 9.80 -18.66
CA TYR A 286 -8.09 9.97 -17.90
C TYR A 286 -6.82 10.08 -18.78
N ARG A 287 -6.96 10.40 -20.08
CA ARG A 287 -5.84 10.43 -21.04
C ARG A 287 -4.77 11.49 -20.77
N ASP A 288 -5.14 12.65 -20.21
CA ASP A 288 -4.25 13.82 -20.14
C ASP A 288 -3.09 13.68 -19.14
N ASP A 289 -3.04 12.62 -18.33
CA ASP A 289 -1.97 12.38 -17.35
C ASP A 289 -1.51 10.91 -17.30
N ASP A 290 -1.56 10.23 -18.44
CA ASP A 290 -1.25 8.80 -18.54
C ASP A 290 0.26 8.50 -18.40
N GLY A 291 0.56 7.45 -17.65
CA GLY A 291 1.90 6.90 -17.43
C GLY A 291 2.60 7.34 -16.14
N LEU A 292 3.51 6.49 -15.67
CA LEU A 292 4.32 6.69 -14.47
C LEU A 292 5.74 7.15 -14.84
N PRO A 293 6.43 7.93 -14.00
CA PRO A 293 7.84 8.27 -14.24
C PRO A 293 8.75 7.04 -14.32
N GLY A 294 8.38 5.97 -13.61
CA GLY A 294 9.07 4.68 -13.65
C GLY A 294 8.34 3.63 -12.82
N TYR A 295 8.70 2.36 -13.01
CA TYR A 295 8.29 1.29 -12.10
C TYR A 295 9.35 1.07 -11.03
N GLY A 296 8.93 0.93 -9.77
CA GLY A 296 9.81 0.55 -8.68
C GLY A 296 9.85 -0.95 -8.45
N ILE A 297 10.99 -1.45 -7.99
CA ILE A 297 11.16 -2.84 -7.53
C ILE A 297 11.47 -2.78 -6.04
N SER A 298 10.59 -3.38 -5.23
CA SER A 298 10.59 -3.25 -3.76
C SER A 298 10.40 -1.83 -3.22
N CYS A 299 10.02 -0.88 -4.08
CA CYS A 299 9.82 0.54 -3.74
C CYS A 299 8.86 1.20 -4.77
N ALA A 300 8.55 2.48 -4.57
CA ALA A 300 8.01 3.34 -5.62
C ALA A 300 9.12 4.14 -6.32
N VAL A 301 8.78 4.84 -7.40
CA VAL A 301 9.68 5.74 -8.13
C VAL A 301 9.02 7.10 -8.27
N VAL A 302 9.77 8.15 -7.96
CA VAL A 302 9.36 9.54 -8.17
C VAL A 302 10.37 10.23 -9.07
N GLU A 303 9.88 11.08 -9.98
CA GLU A 303 10.72 12.02 -10.73
C GLU A 303 10.82 13.31 -9.90
N VAL A 304 12.01 13.59 -9.40
CA VAL A 304 12.25 14.75 -8.50
C VAL A 304 12.66 16.00 -9.28
N ALA A 305 13.22 15.81 -10.47
CA ALA A 305 13.51 16.85 -11.46
C ALA A 305 13.61 16.18 -12.83
N GLU A 306 13.66 16.97 -13.90
CA GLU A 306 13.83 16.45 -15.27
C GLU A 306 15.01 15.48 -15.34
N LYS A 307 14.75 14.26 -15.82
CA LYS A 307 15.74 13.16 -15.95
C LYS A 307 16.38 12.72 -14.63
N LEU A 308 15.80 13.07 -13.48
CA LEU A 308 16.29 12.70 -12.15
C LEU A 308 15.21 11.92 -11.37
N PHE A 309 15.49 10.65 -11.14
CA PHE A 309 14.54 9.71 -10.53
C PHE A 309 15.07 9.21 -9.19
N MET A 310 14.17 8.98 -8.25
CA MET A 310 14.51 8.53 -6.90
C MET A 310 13.56 7.41 -6.47
N THR A 311 14.13 6.39 -5.80
CA THR A 311 13.33 5.37 -5.11
C THR A 311 12.65 5.96 -3.89
N ASP A 312 11.37 5.64 -3.69
CA ASP A 312 10.61 6.03 -2.51
C ASP A 312 10.14 4.79 -1.74
N GLY A 313 10.63 4.63 -0.51
CA GLY A 313 10.25 3.54 0.40
C GLY A 313 8.95 3.80 1.17
N MET A 314 8.41 5.01 1.11
CA MET A 314 7.15 5.41 1.72
C MET A 314 6.34 6.26 0.74
N PRO A 315 5.80 5.68 -0.34
CA PRO A 315 5.06 6.43 -1.35
C PRO A 315 3.90 7.19 -0.73
N THR A 316 3.85 8.49 -1.01
CA THR A 316 2.76 9.36 -0.60
C THR A 316 2.03 9.90 -1.83
N SER A 317 0.70 9.94 -1.77
CA SER A 317 -0.12 10.46 -2.85
C SER A 317 -1.32 11.20 -2.27
N ALA A 318 -1.60 12.39 -2.79
CA ALA A 318 -2.82 13.11 -2.51
C ALA A 318 -3.90 12.65 -3.49
N GLN A 319 -4.82 11.79 -3.04
CA GLN A 319 -5.94 11.37 -3.87
C GLN A 319 -7.00 12.49 -3.94
N PRO A 320 -7.35 12.99 -5.14
CA PRO A 320 -8.45 13.92 -5.29
C PRO A 320 -9.75 13.28 -4.80
N ARG A 321 -10.57 14.04 -4.09
CA ARG A 321 -11.91 13.61 -3.70
C ARG A 321 -12.86 13.89 -4.86
N VAL A 322 -13.52 12.85 -5.35
CA VAL A 322 -14.63 12.99 -6.31
C VAL A 322 -15.92 13.15 -5.51
N ASP A 323 -16.53 14.33 -5.58
CA ASP A 323 -17.83 14.58 -4.97
C ASP A 323 -18.95 14.19 -5.94
N ALA A 324 -19.96 13.48 -5.42
CA ALA A 324 -21.14 13.12 -6.19
C ALA A 324 -22.07 14.33 -6.36
N PRO A 325 -22.76 14.48 -7.51
CA PRO A 325 -23.75 15.53 -7.68
C PRO A 325 -24.80 15.50 -6.58
N SER A 326 -25.11 16.67 -6.05
CA SER A 326 -26.17 16.87 -5.07
C SER A 326 -27.56 16.85 -5.75
N PRO A 327 -28.63 16.49 -5.01
CA PRO A 327 -29.99 16.54 -5.54
C PRO A 327 -30.38 17.92 -6.11
N ALA A 328 -29.87 19.00 -5.52
CA ALA A 328 -30.13 20.36 -5.98
C ALA A 328 -29.45 20.67 -7.32
N GLU A 329 -28.20 20.25 -7.49
CA GLU A 329 -27.44 20.46 -8.74
C GLU A 329 -28.09 19.75 -9.93
N VAL A 330 -28.70 18.59 -9.71
CA VAL A 330 -29.42 17.83 -10.75
C VAL A 330 -30.91 18.19 -10.83
N GLY A 331 -31.36 19.20 -10.07
CA GLY A 331 -32.72 19.71 -10.09
C GLY A 331 -33.79 18.70 -9.65
N MET A 332 -33.51 17.86 -8.65
CA MET A 332 -34.53 16.99 -8.03
C MET A 332 -35.50 17.81 -7.16
N ASP A 333 -36.79 17.54 -7.32
CA ASP A 333 -37.87 18.14 -6.54
C ASP A 333 -37.81 17.72 -5.06
N TYR A 334 -37.40 16.47 -4.80
CA TYR A 334 -37.34 15.89 -3.46
C TYR A 334 -35.99 15.23 -3.23
N ALA A 335 -35.22 15.73 -2.26
CA ALA A 335 -33.96 15.11 -1.88
C ALA A 335 -34.18 13.70 -1.27
N PRO A 336 -33.30 12.73 -1.54
CA PRO A 336 -33.40 11.36 -1.04
C PRO A 336 -32.95 11.24 0.42
N SER A 337 -33.57 12.03 1.29
CA SER A 337 -33.37 11.92 2.73
C SER A 337 -33.98 10.65 3.28
N TYR A 338 -33.35 10.08 4.31
CA TYR A 338 -33.86 8.88 4.99
C TYR A 338 -35.27 9.11 5.53
N GLU A 339 -35.56 10.32 6.00
CA GLU A 339 -36.87 10.69 6.53
C GLU A 339 -37.95 10.68 5.45
N MET A 340 -37.69 11.31 4.30
CA MET A 340 -38.68 11.33 3.21
C MET A 340 -38.89 9.92 2.65
N LEU A 341 -37.82 9.15 2.46
CA LEU A 341 -37.92 7.79 1.92
C LEU A 341 -38.58 6.81 2.91
N ALA A 342 -38.49 7.04 4.21
CA ALA A 342 -39.23 6.28 5.21
C ALA A 342 -40.73 6.63 5.23
N ARG A 343 -41.10 7.85 4.87
CA ARG A 343 -42.49 8.33 4.87
C ARG A 343 -43.21 8.11 3.55
N ASP A 344 -42.67 8.63 2.46
CA ASP A 344 -43.29 8.63 1.13
C ASP A 344 -42.24 8.39 0.03
N PRO A 345 -41.74 7.16 -0.13
CA PRO A 345 -40.62 6.88 -1.01
C PRO A 345 -40.89 7.16 -2.49
N LEU A 346 -42.15 7.06 -2.93
CA LEU A 346 -42.50 7.17 -4.35
C LEU A 346 -42.28 8.60 -4.89
N LEU A 347 -42.53 9.64 -4.09
CA LEU A 347 -42.26 11.02 -4.50
C LEU A 347 -40.78 11.26 -4.83
N VAL A 348 -39.87 10.71 -4.00
CA VAL A 348 -38.42 10.80 -4.25
C VAL A 348 -38.04 9.97 -5.47
N CYS A 349 -38.56 8.74 -5.57
CA CYS A 349 -38.25 7.83 -6.67
C CYS A 349 -38.69 8.40 -8.03
N ASP A 350 -39.89 8.99 -8.10
CA ASP A 350 -40.41 9.61 -9.32
C ASP A 350 -39.60 10.87 -9.69
N SER A 351 -39.21 11.67 -8.69
CA SER A 351 -38.32 12.82 -8.92
C SER A 351 -36.92 12.39 -9.40
N PHE A 352 -36.41 11.27 -8.87
CA PHE A 352 -35.13 10.69 -9.30
C PHE A 352 -35.21 10.16 -10.74
N LEU A 353 -36.27 9.41 -11.09
CA LEU A 353 -36.48 8.91 -12.46
C LEU A 353 -36.57 10.04 -13.48
N ARG A 354 -37.33 11.11 -13.20
CA ARG A 354 -37.38 12.30 -14.07
C ARG A 354 -36.00 12.92 -14.27
N THR A 355 -35.16 12.88 -13.24
CA THR A 355 -33.80 13.40 -13.30
C THR A 355 -32.89 12.52 -14.17
N GLN A 356 -33.00 11.20 -14.08
CA GLN A 356 -32.29 10.27 -14.98
C GLN A 356 -32.72 10.46 -16.44
N GLU A 357 -34.02 10.64 -16.69
CA GLU A 357 -34.57 10.91 -18.03
C GLU A 357 -34.04 12.21 -18.62
N ARG A 358 -33.99 13.31 -17.85
CA ARG A 358 -33.37 14.56 -18.32
C ARG A 358 -31.89 14.41 -18.59
N TYR A 359 -31.17 13.65 -17.76
CA TYR A 359 -29.74 13.44 -17.94
C TYR A 359 -29.44 12.67 -19.25
N LEU A 360 -30.33 11.78 -19.70
CA LEU A 360 -30.22 11.10 -21.00
C LEU A 360 -30.21 12.08 -22.19
N ASP A 361 -30.85 13.23 -22.07
CA ASP A 361 -30.86 14.25 -23.12
C ASP A 361 -29.49 14.97 -23.20
N GLU A 362 -28.79 15.13 -22.08
CA GLU A 362 -27.43 15.71 -22.05
C GLU A 362 -26.42 14.86 -22.80
N TRP A 363 -26.58 13.53 -22.80
CA TRP A 363 -25.73 12.63 -23.58
C TRP A 363 -25.81 12.91 -25.08
N ALA A 364 -26.99 13.26 -25.59
CA ALA A 364 -27.16 13.57 -27.02
C ALA A 364 -26.34 14.81 -27.41
N LEU A 365 -26.34 15.85 -26.58
CA LEU A 365 -25.51 17.05 -26.79
C LEU A 365 -24.01 16.70 -26.77
N ARG A 366 -23.59 15.86 -25.81
CA ARG A 366 -22.18 15.47 -25.67
C ARG A 366 -21.69 14.64 -26.85
N ILE A 367 -22.50 13.68 -27.30
CA ILE A 367 -22.21 12.85 -28.49
C ILE A 367 -22.08 13.73 -29.74
N ASN A 368 -23.01 14.67 -29.96
CA ASN A 368 -22.94 15.61 -31.09
C ASN A 368 -21.68 16.49 -31.03
N THR A 369 -21.24 16.88 -29.83
CA THR A 369 -20.01 17.67 -29.64
C THR A 369 -18.77 16.86 -30.01
N LEU A 370 -18.69 15.58 -29.61
CA LEU A 370 -17.58 14.69 -29.96
C LEU A 370 -17.53 14.43 -31.46
N GLU A 371 -18.69 14.23 -32.10
CA GLU A 371 -18.80 14.06 -33.55
C GLU A 371 -18.33 15.31 -34.30
N SER A 372 -18.77 16.49 -33.85
CA SER A 372 -18.35 17.78 -34.44
C SER A 372 -16.85 18.06 -34.26
N ALA A 373 -16.22 17.49 -33.22
CA ALA A 373 -14.78 17.59 -32.96
C ALA A 373 -13.95 16.52 -33.69
N GLY A 374 -14.57 15.60 -34.45
CA GLY A 374 -13.89 14.51 -35.16
C GLY A 374 -13.38 13.38 -34.26
N LEU A 375 -13.81 13.32 -32.99
CA LEU A 375 -13.38 12.32 -32.00
C LEU A 375 -14.25 11.05 -32.08
N MET A 376 -14.19 10.34 -33.22
CA MET A 376 -15.11 9.24 -33.53
C MET A 376 -15.04 8.05 -32.55
N ALA A 377 -13.84 7.68 -32.10
CA ALA A 377 -13.68 6.59 -31.13
C ALA A 377 -14.33 6.93 -29.78
N ASP A 378 -14.11 8.15 -29.28
CA ASP A 378 -14.69 8.59 -28.01
C ASP A 378 -16.23 8.75 -28.14
N ARG A 379 -16.72 9.14 -29.33
CA ARG A 379 -18.15 9.19 -29.66
C ARG A 379 -18.80 7.81 -29.60
N ASP A 380 -18.16 6.78 -30.15
CA ASP A 380 -18.70 5.41 -30.11
C ASP A 380 -18.76 4.86 -28.68
N VAL A 381 -17.75 5.13 -27.86
CA VAL A 381 -17.78 4.82 -26.42
C VAL A 381 -18.90 5.56 -25.71
N ALA A 382 -19.06 6.86 -25.98
CA ALA A 382 -20.14 7.66 -25.37
C ALA A 382 -21.54 7.15 -25.75
N ILE A 383 -21.72 6.61 -26.96
CA ILE A 383 -22.98 5.97 -27.37
C ILE A 383 -23.23 4.67 -26.58
N ALA A 384 -22.20 3.84 -26.44
CA ALA A 384 -22.29 2.62 -25.64
C ALA A 384 -22.62 2.91 -24.17
N ASP A 385 -21.97 3.90 -23.57
CA ASP A 385 -22.24 4.35 -22.20
C ASP A 385 -23.68 4.87 -22.05
N ARG A 386 -24.17 5.65 -23.03
CA ARG A 386 -25.55 6.12 -23.05
C ARG A 386 -26.56 4.97 -23.09
N LEU A 387 -26.31 3.93 -23.90
CA LEU A 387 -27.16 2.73 -23.96
C LEU A 387 -27.14 1.99 -22.62
N ALA A 388 -25.96 1.80 -22.01
CA ALA A 388 -25.84 1.19 -20.69
C ALA A 388 -26.60 1.99 -19.60
N PHE A 389 -26.54 3.32 -19.66
CA PHE A 389 -27.28 4.19 -18.75
C PHE A 389 -28.81 4.10 -18.95
N GLN A 390 -29.28 3.91 -20.19
CA GLN A 390 -30.70 3.63 -20.47
C GLN A 390 -31.14 2.29 -19.86
N GLU A 391 -30.32 1.25 -19.98
CA GLU A 391 -30.60 -0.06 -19.37
C GLU A 391 -30.63 0.03 -17.84
N GLU A 392 -29.69 0.76 -17.23
CA GLU A 392 -29.71 1.02 -15.79
C GLU A 392 -30.96 1.79 -15.35
N THR A 393 -31.35 2.84 -16.09
CA THR A 393 -32.58 3.60 -15.82
C THR A 393 -33.82 2.72 -15.93
N SER A 394 -33.86 1.78 -16.88
CA SER A 394 -34.94 0.80 -17.02
C SER A 394 -35.05 -0.12 -15.80
N ARG A 395 -33.92 -0.62 -15.29
CA ARG A 395 -33.87 -1.44 -14.07
C ARG A 395 -34.33 -0.66 -12.83
N ILE A 396 -33.92 0.60 -12.70
CA ILE A 396 -34.39 1.49 -11.62
C ILE A 396 -35.90 1.67 -11.71
N ARG A 397 -36.44 1.95 -12.91
CA ARG A 397 -37.89 2.11 -13.12
C ARG A 397 -38.67 0.86 -12.74
N ASP A 398 -38.17 -0.30 -13.14
CA ASP A 398 -38.75 -1.60 -12.77
C ASP A 398 -38.80 -1.79 -11.25
N GLY A 399 -37.73 -1.45 -10.54
CA GLY A 399 -37.70 -1.44 -9.08
C GLY A 399 -38.72 -0.49 -8.45
N VAL A 400 -38.86 0.72 -9.01
CA VAL A 400 -39.87 1.70 -8.56
C VAL A 400 -41.29 1.19 -8.80
N GLU A 401 -41.56 0.54 -9.93
CA GLU A 401 -42.87 -0.06 -10.18
C GLU A 401 -43.18 -1.22 -9.25
N LEU A 402 -42.17 -2.03 -8.88
CA LEU A 402 -42.36 -3.03 -7.85
C LEU A 402 -42.75 -2.41 -6.51
N LEU A 403 -42.11 -1.30 -6.10
CA LEU A 403 -42.52 -0.58 -4.89
C LEU A 403 -43.94 -0.01 -5.00
N ARG A 404 -44.37 0.39 -6.20
CA ARG A 404 -45.73 0.91 -6.42
C ARG A 404 -46.78 -0.19 -6.29
N ASN A 405 -46.52 -1.36 -6.85
CA ASN A 405 -47.49 -2.45 -6.97
C ASN A 405 -47.47 -3.43 -5.79
N HIS A 406 -46.40 -3.45 -4.98
CA HIS A 406 -46.27 -4.35 -3.83
C HIS A 406 -46.08 -3.58 -2.52
N ASP A 407 -47.18 -3.46 -1.76
CA ASP A 407 -47.22 -2.73 -0.49
C ASP A 407 -46.22 -3.24 0.55
N ASP A 408 -46.03 -4.55 0.60
CA ASP A 408 -45.10 -5.22 1.51
C ASP A 408 -43.63 -4.90 1.18
N LEU A 409 -43.27 -4.89 -0.09
CA LEU A 409 -41.96 -4.49 -0.59
C LEU A 409 -41.72 -3.00 -0.34
N ARG A 410 -42.72 -2.15 -0.62
CA ARG A 410 -42.69 -0.71 -0.32
C ARG A 410 -42.44 -0.44 1.16
N ARG A 411 -43.13 -1.19 2.01
CA ARG A 411 -42.99 -1.08 3.46
C ARG A 411 -41.59 -1.48 3.93
N CYS A 412 -41.01 -2.54 3.36
CA CYS A 412 -39.64 -2.94 3.64
C CYS A 412 -38.61 -1.88 3.20
N PHE A 413 -38.85 -1.22 2.07
CA PHE A 413 -38.02 -0.10 1.62
C PHE A 413 -38.10 1.10 2.59
N GLN A 414 -39.31 1.44 3.06
CA GLN A 414 -39.50 2.48 4.09
C GLN A 414 -38.75 2.14 5.38
N TRP A 415 -38.91 0.91 5.88
CA TRP A 415 -38.23 0.43 7.09
C TRP A 415 -36.71 0.38 6.93
N MET A 416 -36.19 0.01 5.76
CA MET A 416 -34.75 0.09 5.47
C MET A 416 -34.25 1.53 5.64
N ASN A 417 -34.95 2.51 5.07
CA ASN A 417 -34.57 3.93 5.19
C ASN A 417 -34.63 4.42 6.64
N GLU A 418 -35.63 3.98 7.41
CA GLU A 418 -35.73 4.26 8.83
C GLU A 418 -34.54 3.68 9.61
N ALA A 419 -34.20 2.40 9.38
CA ALA A 419 -33.08 1.72 10.02
C ALA A 419 -31.76 2.42 9.72
N MET A 420 -31.53 2.77 8.45
CA MET A 420 -30.32 3.46 8.01
C MET A 420 -30.23 4.83 8.66
N GLY A 421 -31.29 5.63 8.62
CA GLY A 421 -31.31 6.96 9.25
C GLY A 421 -31.01 6.91 10.76
N ALA A 422 -31.57 5.94 11.48
CA ALA A 422 -31.29 5.74 12.89
C ALA A 422 -29.84 5.27 13.14
N ALA A 423 -29.33 4.34 12.32
CA ALA A 423 -27.97 3.82 12.46
C ALA A 423 -26.90 4.89 12.19
N ILE A 424 -27.14 5.80 11.24
CA ILE A 424 -26.28 6.94 10.95
C ILE A 424 -26.24 7.93 12.13
N LYS A 425 -27.40 8.23 12.73
CA LYS A 425 -27.49 9.08 13.92
C LYS A 425 -26.72 8.50 15.12
N VAL A 426 -26.88 7.19 15.38
CA VAL A 426 -26.15 6.50 16.47
C VAL A 426 -24.63 6.53 16.26
N GLN A 427 -24.18 6.47 15.00
CA GLN A 427 -22.76 6.60 14.65
C GLN A 427 -22.22 8.04 14.73
N GLY A 428 -23.04 9.04 15.07
CA GLY A 428 -22.64 10.46 15.11
C GLY A 428 -22.31 11.04 13.73
N LYS A 429 -22.76 10.41 12.64
CA LYS A 429 -22.54 10.87 11.27
C LYS A 429 -23.55 11.98 10.93
N ARG A 430 -23.13 12.94 10.08
CA ARG A 430 -23.90 14.17 9.79
C ARG A 430 -24.81 14.10 8.55
N PHE A 431 -24.62 13.13 7.67
CA PHE A 431 -25.44 13.03 6.46
C PHE A 431 -26.84 12.48 6.78
N THR A 432 -27.85 12.92 6.05
CA THR A 432 -29.27 12.66 6.34
C THR A 432 -30.00 11.94 5.20
N GLY A 433 -29.29 11.52 4.15
CA GLY A 433 -29.84 10.86 2.99
C GLY A 433 -28.79 10.13 2.17
N TRP A 434 -29.26 9.51 1.10
CA TRP A 434 -28.41 8.80 0.14
C TRP A 434 -27.74 9.77 -0.84
N HIS A 435 -26.50 9.46 -1.23
CA HIS A 435 -25.98 9.96 -2.50
C HIS A 435 -26.77 9.36 -3.66
N LEU A 436 -26.88 10.10 -4.76
CA LEU A 436 -27.71 9.69 -5.91
C LEU A 436 -27.31 8.33 -6.48
N PHE A 437 -26.01 8.05 -6.59
CA PHE A 437 -25.51 6.76 -7.04
C PHE A 437 -25.88 5.62 -6.08
N GLN A 438 -25.95 5.89 -4.76
CA GLN A 438 -26.36 4.88 -3.77
C GLN A 438 -27.85 4.57 -3.94
N LEU A 439 -28.68 5.61 -4.12
CA LEU A 439 -30.11 5.43 -4.36
C LEU A 439 -30.35 4.66 -5.66
N GLY A 440 -29.71 5.07 -6.77
CA GLY A 440 -29.81 4.38 -8.06
C GLY A 440 -29.42 2.91 -7.96
N PHE A 441 -28.29 2.61 -7.30
CA PHE A 441 -27.87 1.24 -7.07
C PHE A 441 -28.87 0.46 -6.20
N ILE A 442 -29.39 1.02 -5.10
CA ILE A 442 -30.39 0.32 -4.28
C ILE A 442 -31.65 0.02 -5.10
N LEU A 443 -32.16 1.00 -5.85
CA LEU A 443 -33.39 0.84 -6.64
C LEU A 443 -33.23 -0.22 -7.75
N SER A 444 -32.05 -0.29 -8.39
CA SER A 444 -31.79 -1.31 -9.41
C SER A 444 -31.77 -2.74 -8.84
N GLN A 445 -31.47 -2.91 -7.55
CA GLN A 445 -31.45 -4.22 -6.88
C GLN A 445 -32.82 -4.69 -6.36
N ILE A 446 -33.86 -3.85 -6.42
CA ILE A 446 -35.17 -4.19 -5.84
C ILE A 446 -35.79 -5.43 -6.49
N ARG A 447 -35.65 -5.57 -7.81
CA ARG A 447 -36.13 -6.76 -8.55
C ARG A 447 -35.49 -8.04 -8.01
N SER A 448 -34.18 -8.05 -7.77
CA SER A 448 -33.46 -9.21 -7.23
C SER A 448 -33.85 -9.52 -5.78
N ILE A 449 -34.27 -8.52 -4.99
CA ILE A 449 -34.84 -8.75 -3.65
C ILE A 449 -36.23 -9.36 -3.76
N TYR A 450 -37.06 -8.83 -4.66
CA TYR A 450 -38.42 -9.29 -4.90
C TYR A 450 -38.45 -10.77 -5.35
N GLU A 451 -37.65 -11.11 -6.37
CA GLU A 451 -37.65 -12.43 -7.01
C GLU A 451 -37.27 -13.58 -6.07
N ARG A 452 -36.53 -13.31 -4.98
CA ARG A 452 -36.20 -14.33 -3.96
C ARG A 452 -37.42 -14.93 -3.27
N HIS A 453 -38.56 -14.24 -3.34
CA HIS A 453 -39.82 -14.66 -2.72
C HIS A 453 -41.00 -14.55 -3.69
N ALA A 454 -40.73 -14.35 -4.98
CA ALA A 454 -41.75 -14.24 -6.01
C ALA A 454 -42.17 -15.62 -6.52
N THR A 455 -43.33 -15.69 -7.18
CA THR A 455 -43.76 -16.91 -7.86
C THR A 455 -42.95 -17.15 -9.13
N SER A 456 -42.91 -18.40 -9.62
CA SER A 456 -42.15 -18.73 -10.84
C SER A 456 -42.57 -17.92 -12.08
N ALA A 457 -43.81 -17.43 -12.12
CA ALA A 457 -44.32 -16.60 -13.23
C ALA A 457 -43.79 -15.16 -13.21
N GLU A 458 -43.31 -14.69 -12.06
CA GLU A 458 -42.86 -13.32 -11.84
C GLU A 458 -41.33 -13.18 -11.90
N ILE A 459 -40.61 -14.30 -11.94
CA ILE A 459 -39.16 -14.33 -12.08
C ILE A 459 -38.76 -13.88 -13.48
N ARG A 460 -37.83 -12.93 -13.56
CA ARG A 460 -37.25 -12.39 -14.79
C ARG A 460 -35.74 -12.59 -14.90
N GLY A 461 -35.13 -13.35 -13.99
CA GLY A 461 -33.71 -13.70 -14.05
C GLY A 461 -32.77 -12.64 -13.47
N SER A 462 -33.29 -11.66 -12.72
CA SER A 462 -32.46 -10.61 -12.11
C SER A 462 -31.46 -11.12 -11.06
N MET A 463 -31.64 -12.36 -10.60
CA MET A 463 -30.73 -13.06 -9.68
C MET A 463 -29.59 -13.78 -10.40
N GLU A 464 -29.60 -13.84 -11.74
CA GLU A 464 -28.59 -14.53 -12.55
C GLU A 464 -27.39 -13.63 -12.91
N THR A 465 -27.47 -12.34 -12.57
CA THR A 465 -26.44 -11.34 -12.86
C THR A 465 -25.75 -10.86 -11.58
N ALA A 466 -24.50 -10.40 -11.71
CA ALA A 466 -23.77 -9.72 -10.65
C ALA A 466 -23.54 -8.26 -11.02
N ASP A 467 -24.06 -7.33 -10.21
CA ASP A 467 -23.87 -5.90 -10.43
C ASP A 467 -22.62 -5.37 -9.71
N VAL A 468 -21.91 -4.45 -10.36
CA VAL A 468 -20.68 -3.83 -9.85
C VAL A 468 -20.93 -2.36 -9.50
N LEU A 469 -20.85 -2.03 -8.22
CA LEU A 469 -20.90 -0.64 -7.75
C LEU A 469 -19.52 0.04 -7.89
N TRP A 470 -19.26 0.61 -9.06
CA TRP A 470 -18.01 1.33 -9.35
C TRP A 470 -18.13 2.81 -8.96
N PHE A 471 -17.38 3.22 -7.92
CA PHE A 471 -17.31 4.62 -7.49
C PHE A 471 -15.99 4.89 -6.78
N ALA A 472 -15.54 6.15 -6.73
CA ALA A 472 -14.29 6.53 -6.08
C ALA A 472 -14.19 6.03 -4.61
N THR A 473 -12.97 5.75 -4.16
CA THR A 473 -12.68 5.42 -2.75
C THR A 473 -13.11 6.57 -1.84
N GLY A 474 -13.67 6.24 -0.67
CA GLY A 474 -14.21 7.25 0.25
C GLY A 474 -15.58 7.84 -0.13
N GLY A 475 -16.12 7.55 -1.32
CA GLY A 475 -17.39 8.12 -1.80
C GLY A 475 -18.68 7.53 -1.21
N GLY A 476 -18.61 6.63 -0.22
CA GLY A 476 -19.81 6.11 0.48
C GLY A 476 -20.41 4.80 -0.06
N LYS A 477 -19.69 3.99 -0.84
CA LYS A 477 -20.20 2.70 -1.36
C LYS A 477 -20.75 1.75 -0.27
N THR A 478 -20.18 1.83 0.93
CA THR A 478 -20.57 0.96 2.06
C THR A 478 -22.04 1.05 2.37
N GLU A 479 -22.57 2.27 2.51
CA GLU A 479 -23.94 2.48 2.96
C GLU A 479 -24.97 1.86 1.99
N ALA A 480 -24.69 1.83 0.68
CA ALA A 480 -25.60 1.27 -0.33
C ALA A 480 -25.86 -0.23 -0.12
N TYR A 481 -24.80 -1.05 0.00
CA TYR A 481 -24.99 -2.49 0.20
C TYR A 481 -25.54 -2.82 1.60
N LEU A 482 -25.24 -1.99 2.62
CA LEU A 482 -25.85 -2.16 3.96
C LEU A 482 -27.37 -1.94 3.91
N GLY A 483 -27.82 -0.95 3.13
CA GLY A 483 -29.24 -0.73 2.85
C GLY A 483 -29.88 -1.95 2.20
N ILE A 484 -29.29 -2.44 1.10
CA ILE A 484 -29.76 -3.64 0.39
C ILE A 484 -29.88 -4.85 1.33
N ILE A 485 -28.86 -5.10 2.16
CA ILE A 485 -28.87 -6.20 3.14
C ILE A 485 -30.02 -6.01 4.14
N SER A 486 -30.20 -4.80 4.69
CA SER A 486 -31.29 -4.51 5.63
C SER A 486 -32.67 -4.73 5.00
N MET A 487 -32.88 -4.26 3.76
CA MET A 487 -34.14 -4.46 3.04
C MET A 487 -34.40 -5.94 2.77
N ALA A 488 -33.40 -6.68 2.29
CA ALA A 488 -33.51 -8.11 2.02
C ALA A 488 -33.81 -8.94 3.28
N LEU A 489 -33.21 -8.57 4.42
CA LEU A 489 -33.49 -9.20 5.71
C LEU A 489 -34.94 -8.98 6.17
N LEU A 490 -35.42 -7.72 6.08
CA LEU A 490 -36.79 -7.36 6.45
C LEU A 490 -37.82 -8.03 5.53
N TYR A 491 -37.59 -7.98 4.21
CA TYR A 491 -38.49 -8.58 3.23
C TYR A 491 -38.55 -10.09 3.36
N GLY A 492 -37.41 -10.76 3.52
CA GLY A 492 -37.41 -12.20 3.76
C GLY A 492 -38.16 -12.58 5.04
N ARG A 493 -38.06 -11.75 6.08
CA ARG A 493 -38.77 -11.96 7.34
C ARG A 493 -40.28 -11.78 7.19
N LEU A 494 -40.69 -10.72 6.48
CA LEU A 494 -42.09 -10.46 6.14
C LEU A 494 -42.71 -11.58 5.30
N LYS A 495 -41.90 -12.23 4.44
CA LYS A 495 -42.29 -13.39 3.63
C LYS A 495 -42.20 -14.73 4.37
N GLY A 496 -41.99 -14.73 5.69
CA GLY A 496 -42.05 -15.92 6.54
C GLY A 496 -40.75 -16.71 6.66
N ARG A 497 -39.59 -16.16 6.23
CA ARG A 497 -38.30 -16.82 6.47
C ARG A 497 -37.95 -16.77 7.95
N ASP A 498 -37.64 -17.91 8.57
CA ASP A 498 -37.34 -18.01 10.03
C ASP A 498 -35.85 -17.96 10.40
N PHE A 499 -34.93 -18.35 9.54
CA PHE A 499 -33.48 -18.24 9.76
C PHE A 499 -32.68 -18.42 8.46
N GLY A 500 -31.35 -18.33 8.57
CA GLY A 500 -30.41 -18.60 7.48
C GLY A 500 -29.71 -17.35 6.93
N THR A 501 -28.81 -17.57 5.98
CA THR A 501 -27.92 -16.53 5.47
C THR A 501 -28.58 -15.68 4.37
N THR A 502 -28.51 -14.35 4.49
CA THR A 502 -29.01 -13.40 3.47
C THR A 502 -27.89 -12.84 2.59
N ALA A 503 -26.71 -12.59 3.16
CA ALA A 503 -25.59 -11.98 2.45
C ALA A 503 -24.24 -12.45 3.02
N TRP A 504 -23.22 -12.43 2.17
CA TRP A 504 -21.81 -12.63 2.54
C TRP A 504 -21.03 -11.35 2.24
N LEU A 505 -20.16 -10.95 3.17
CA LEU A 505 -19.26 -9.81 3.02
C LEU A 505 -17.82 -10.34 3.00
N ARG A 506 -17.08 -10.04 1.94
CA ARG A 506 -15.68 -10.43 1.80
C ARG A 506 -14.82 -9.20 1.55
N PHE A 507 -13.80 -9.01 2.38
CA PHE A 507 -12.84 -7.93 2.24
C PHE A 507 -11.42 -8.48 2.14
N PRO A 508 -10.51 -7.81 1.40
CA PRO A 508 -9.14 -8.28 1.21
C PRO A 508 -8.27 -8.16 2.47
N LEU A 509 -8.61 -7.25 3.39
CA LEU A 509 -7.80 -6.94 4.58
C LEU A 509 -8.60 -7.15 5.87
N ARG A 510 -7.99 -7.78 6.87
CA ARG A 510 -8.62 -8.03 8.19
C ARG A 510 -9.09 -6.75 8.87
N MET A 511 -8.26 -5.70 8.85
CA MET A 511 -8.62 -4.41 9.45
C MET A 511 -9.87 -3.81 8.79
N LEU A 512 -9.97 -3.92 7.47
CA LEU A 512 -11.14 -3.45 6.74
C LEU A 512 -12.37 -4.26 7.14
N SER A 513 -12.26 -5.58 7.25
CA SER A 513 -13.38 -6.42 7.67
C SER A 513 -13.93 -6.04 9.05
N VAL A 514 -13.05 -5.77 10.03
CA VAL A 514 -13.47 -5.35 11.38
C VAL A 514 -14.23 -4.01 11.34
N GLN A 515 -13.73 -3.05 10.56
CA GLN A 515 -14.40 -1.75 10.42
C GLN A 515 -15.79 -1.87 9.76
N GLN A 516 -15.91 -2.71 8.72
CA GLN A 516 -17.21 -2.92 8.06
C GLN A 516 -18.17 -3.75 8.91
N PHE A 517 -17.66 -4.70 9.70
CA PHE A 517 -18.43 -5.46 10.69
C PHE A 517 -19.09 -4.52 11.71
N GLN A 518 -18.34 -3.55 12.24
CA GLN A 518 -18.89 -2.57 13.19
C GLN A 518 -20.00 -1.73 12.56
N ARG A 519 -19.82 -1.28 11.30
CA ARG A 519 -20.85 -0.50 10.58
C ARG A 519 -22.12 -1.31 10.36
N LEU A 520 -22.01 -2.57 9.90
CA LEU A 520 -23.17 -3.44 9.71
C LEU A 520 -23.86 -3.75 11.04
N SER A 521 -23.12 -3.87 12.14
CA SER A 521 -23.71 -4.12 13.47
C SER A 521 -24.67 -3.00 13.90
N TYR A 522 -24.34 -1.72 13.64
CA TYR A 522 -25.25 -0.61 13.92
C TYR A 522 -26.54 -0.68 13.08
N VAL A 523 -26.40 -1.00 11.79
CA VAL A 523 -27.56 -1.16 10.89
C VAL A 523 -28.43 -2.31 11.37
N LEU A 524 -27.84 -3.49 11.61
CA LEU A 524 -28.57 -4.68 12.08
C LEU A 524 -29.26 -4.49 13.42
N ALA A 525 -28.68 -3.70 14.34
CA ALA A 525 -29.34 -3.35 15.59
C ALA A 525 -30.66 -2.61 15.31
N GLN A 526 -30.64 -1.59 14.45
CA GLN A 526 -31.84 -0.85 14.07
C GLN A 526 -32.83 -1.71 13.27
N THR A 527 -32.33 -2.55 12.36
CA THR A 527 -33.16 -3.51 11.62
C THR A 527 -33.84 -4.51 12.56
N ASN A 528 -33.18 -4.95 13.64
CA ASN A 528 -33.79 -5.80 14.67
C ASN A 528 -34.85 -5.07 15.51
N MET A 529 -34.64 -3.78 15.82
CA MET A 529 -35.65 -2.98 16.52
C MET A 529 -36.93 -2.90 15.68
N LEU A 530 -36.81 -2.71 14.37
CA LEU A 530 -37.94 -2.74 13.43
C LEU A 530 -38.61 -4.12 13.39
N ARG A 531 -37.81 -5.19 13.30
CA ARG A 531 -38.33 -6.58 13.35
C ARG A 531 -39.19 -6.82 14.58
N GLN A 532 -38.75 -6.34 15.75
CA GLN A 532 -39.50 -6.47 17.00
C GLN A 532 -40.74 -5.58 17.02
N ARG A 533 -40.61 -4.30 16.63
CA ARG A 533 -41.72 -3.33 16.61
C ARG A 533 -42.88 -3.81 15.73
N GLU A 534 -42.56 -4.28 14.53
CA GLU A 534 -43.51 -4.70 13.51
C GLU A 534 -43.90 -6.19 13.67
N ARG A 535 -43.39 -6.86 14.72
CA ARG A 535 -43.70 -8.26 15.07
C ARG A 535 -43.46 -9.25 13.91
N LEU A 536 -42.38 -9.06 13.16
CA LEU A 536 -42.07 -9.89 11.98
C LEU A 536 -41.63 -11.34 12.33
N GLY A 537 -41.52 -11.68 13.62
CA GLY A 537 -41.18 -13.03 14.07
C GLY A 537 -39.75 -13.47 13.72
N GLY A 538 -39.54 -14.80 13.76
CA GLY A 538 -38.28 -15.45 13.44
C GLY A 538 -37.10 -15.13 14.37
N TRP A 539 -35.94 -15.72 14.06
CA TRP A 539 -34.70 -15.47 14.81
C TRP A 539 -34.18 -14.03 14.62
N PRO A 540 -33.49 -13.45 15.63
CA PRO A 540 -32.82 -12.16 15.50
C PRO A 540 -31.89 -12.13 14.28
N PHE A 541 -31.76 -10.97 13.64
CA PHE A 541 -30.75 -10.80 12.61
C PHE A 541 -29.37 -10.72 13.27
N THR A 542 -28.48 -11.62 12.88
CA THR A 542 -27.13 -11.75 13.44
C THR A 542 -26.07 -11.53 12.37
N ILE A 543 -24.88 -11.12 12.80
CA ILE A 543 -23.68 -11.03 11.98
C ILE A 543 -22.59 -11.91 12.61
N GLY A 544 -21.89 -12.68 11.78
CA GLY A 544 -20.73 -13.48 12.17
C GLY A 544 -19.47 -12.96 11.49
N TYR A 545 -18.32 -13.18 12.12
CA TYR A 545 -17.01 -12.89 11.57
C TYR A 545 -16.22 -14.18 11.38
#